data_AF-A0A0D0CMX5-F1
#
_entry.id   AF-A0A0D0CMX5-F1
#
_cell.length_a   1.000
_cell.length_b   1.000
_cell.length_c   1.000
_cell.angle_alpha   90.00
_cell.angle_beta   90.00
_cell.angle_gamma   90.00
#
_symmetry.space_group_name_H-M   'P 1'
#
loop_
_entity.id
_entity.type
_entity.pdbx_description
1 polymer ?
#
loop_
_entity_poly.entity_id
_entity_poly.type
_entity_poly.pdbx_seq_one_letter_code
_entity_poly.pdbx_strand_id
1 'polypeptide(L)'
;QTVPEFQHSDEPRNPFPTDVYYLGNMIREDFMTGKVGFDFMAGLVNDMVQDDPSKRPTMDEVVARFEGIRKALSRSKLRSRVISKDESKVDGVFRSIAHWTRRIWFVMRRIPPVPVL
;
A
#
# COMPACT_ATOMS: atom_id res chain seq x y z
N GLN A 1 16.78 -13.54 5.73
CA GLN A 1 15.70 -12.80 6.44
C GLN A 1 15.95 -11.31 6.22
N THR A 2 14.92 -10.49 5.94
CA THR A 2 15.10 -9.05 5.60
C THR A 2 14.97 -8.11 6.79
N VAL A 3 14.59 -8.63 7.95
CA VAL A 3 14.41 -7.87 9.19
C VAL A 3 15.79 -7.54 9.79
N PRO A 4 16.12 -6.26 10.03
CA PRO A 4 17.43 -5.84 10.52
C PRO A 4 17.79 -6.44 11.89
N GLU A 5 16.83 -6.52 12.80
CA GLU A 5 17.06 -7.00 14.17
C GLU A 5 17.48 -8.48 14.26
N PHE A 6 17.20 -9.29 13.24
CA PHE A 6 17.57 -10.72 13.18
C PHE A 6 18.83 -10.99 12.34
N GLN A 7 19.48 -9.95 11.80
CA GLN A 7 20.71 -10.14 11.02
C GLN A 7 21.95 -10.40 11.89
N HIS A 8 21.92 -10.00 13.15
CA HIS A 8 23.10 -9.96 14.03
C HIS A 8 22.92 -10.73 15.35
N SER A 9 21.70 -11.20 15.66
CA SER A 9 21.41 -11.90 16.93
C SER A 9 20.08 -12.66 16.84
N ASP A 10 20.03 -13.83 17.48
CA ASP A 10 18.83 -14.66 17.67
C ASP A 10 18.11 -14.36 19.00
N GLU A 11 18.48 -13.27 19.69
CA GLU A 11 17.84 -12.88 20.94
C GLU A 11 16.35 -12.52 20.73
N PRO A 12 15.48 -12.89 21.69
CA PRO A 12 14.08 -12.48 21.67
C PRO A 12 13.93 -10.95 21.60
N ARG A 13 13.32 -10.46 20.53
CA ARG A 13 12.99 -9.04 20.34
C ARG A 13 11.52 -8.78 20.59
N ASN A 14 11.18 -7.51 20.83
CA ASN A 14 9.80 -7.08 20.89
C ASN A 14 9.12 -7.34 19.53
N PRO A 15 8.05 -8.16 19.46
CA PRO A 15 7.42 -8.52 18.19
C PRO A 15 6.67 -7.35 17.54
N PHE A 16 6.19 -6.37 18.31
CA PHE A 16 5.32 -5.31 17.76
C PHE A 16 6.02 -4.41 16.71
N PRO A 17 7.23 -3.86 16.97
CA PRO A 17 7.97 -3.13 15.93
C PRO A 17 8.39 -4.00 14.75
N THR A 18 8.60 -5.30 14.99
CA THR A 18 8.95 -6.27 13.95
C THR A 18 7.76 -6.51 13.01
N ASP A 19 6.55 -6.63 13.54
CA ASP A 19 5.32 -6.75 12.73
C ASP A 19 5.07 -5.50 11.88
N VAL A 20 5.35 -4.30 12.42
CA VAL A 20 5.30 -3.04 11.66
C VAL A 20 6.27 -3.10 10.47
N TYR A 21 7.50 -3.58 10.69
CA TYR A 21 8.48 -3.74 9.61
C TYR A 21 8.01 -4.75 8.57
N TYR A 22 7.50 -5.92 8.99
CA TYR A 22 7.01 -6.93 8.06
C TYR A 22 5.89 -6.40 7.17
N LEU A 23 4.92 -5.71 7.76
CA LEU A 23 3.82 -5.10 7.00
C LEU A 23 4.32 -4.00 6.06
N GLY A 24 5.20 -3.12 6.54
CA GLY A 24 5.80 -2.08 5.72
C GLY A 24 6.57 -2.66 4.54
N ASN A 25 7.38 -3.69 4.78
CA ASN A 25 8.17 -4.36 3.76
C ASN A 25 7.29 -5.11 2.75
N MET A 26 6.23 -5.78 3.20
CA MET A 26 5.25 -6.39 2.30
C MET A 26 4.61 -5.35 1.38
N ILE A 27 4.19 -4.20 1.92
CA ILE A 27 3.63 -3.11 1.11
C ILE A 27 4.66 -2.57 0.11
N ARG A 28 5.92 -2.39 0.56
CA ARG A 28 7.02 -1.92 -0.29
C ARG A 28 7.22 -2.85 -1.49
N GLU A 29 7.39 -4.14 -1.25
CA GLU A 29 7.67 -5.10 -2.32
C GLU A 29 6.46 -5.35 -3.22
N ASP A 30 5.31 -5.66 -2.62
CA ASP A 30 4.14 -6.12 -3.38
C ASP A 30 3.40 -4.98 -4.07
N PHE A 31 3.52 -3.75 -3.58
CA PHE A 31 2.81 -2.60 -4.12
C PHE A 31 3.70 -1.51 -4.69
N MET A 32 4.75 -1.09 -3.99
CA MET A 32 5.59 0.02 -4.48
C MET A 32 6.59 -0.45 -5.54
N THR A 33 7.18 -1.63 -5.37
CA THR A 33 8.11 -2.22 -6.34
C THR A 33 7.35 -2.79 -7.53
N GLY A 34 6.31 -3.61 -7.29
CA GLY A 34 5.61 -4.35 -8.35
C GLY A 34 4.51 -3.59 -9.11
N LYS A 35 3.97 -2.48 -8.57
CA LYS A 35 2.78 -1.82 -9.13
C LYS A 35 3.00 -0.33 -9.37
N VAL A 36 2.20 0.25 -10.25
CA VAL A 36 2.28 1.68 -10.62
C VAL A 36 1.32 2.51 -9.78
N GLY A 37 1.80 3.68 -9.32
CA GLY A 37 0.97 4.71 -8.70
C GLY A 37 0.71 4.52 -7.21
N PHE A 38 1.57 3.80 -6.51
CA PHE A 38 1.52 3.63 -5.05
C PHE A 38 2.48 4.56 -4.29
N ASP A 39 3.09 5.53 -4.97
CA ASP A 39 4.06 6.48 -4.41
C ASP A 39 3.49 7.32 -3.26
N PHE A 40 2.15 7.47 -3.21
CA PHE A 40 1.46 8.18 -2.13
C PHE A 40 1.64 7.53 -0.74
N MET A 41 2.04 6.24 -0.68
CA MET A 41 2.32 5.54 0.58
C MET A 41 3.79 5.61 0.98
N ALA A 42 4.68 6.13 0.12
CA ALA A 42 6.12 6.01 0.29
C ALA A 42 6.61 6.57 1.63
N GLY A 43 6.12 7.74 2.04
CA GLY A 43 6.51 8.34 3.32
C GLY A 43 6.15 7.45 4.52
N LEU A 44 4.92 6.92 4.56
CA LEU A 44 4.49 6.02 5.63
C LEU A 44 5.28 4.72 5.64
N VAL A 45 5.44 4.09 4.48
CA VAL A 45 6.14 2.81 4.35
C VAL A 45 7.62 2.95 4.72
N ASN A 46 8.28 4.04 4.33
CA ASN A 46 9.67 4.31 4.69
C ASN A 46 9.86 4.40 6.21
N ASP A 47 8.90 4.98 6.93
CA ASP A 47 8.94 5.05 8.40
C ASP A 47 8.66 3.68 9.04
N MET A 48 7.79 2.84 8.44
CA MET A 48 7.51 1.48 8.92
C MET A 48 8.72 0.53 8.77
N VAL A 49 9.53 0.72 7.74
CA VAL A 49 10.68 -0.14 7.41
C VAL A 49 12.02 0.43 7.89
N GLN A 50 12.01 1.34 8.88
CA GLN A 50 13.22 1.86 9.51
C GLN A 50 14.05 0.74 10.14
N ASP A 51 15.37 0.84 10.00
CA ASP A 51 16.29 -0.14 10.57
C ASP A 51 16.23 -0.18 12.09
N ASP A 52 16.14 1.00 12.71
CA ASP A 52 15.98 1.18 14.14
C ASP A 52 14.52 0.91 14.55
N PRO A 53 14.23 -0.15 15.32
CA PRO A 53 12.87 -0.49 15.74
C PRO A 53 12.20 0.62 16.58
N SER A 54 12.97 1.45 17.28
CA SER A 54 12.45 2.55 18.09
C SER A 54 11.96 3.74 17.28
N LYS A 55 12.39 3.85 16.02
CA LYS A 55 11.97 4.90 15.08
C LYS A 55 10.76 4.49 14.25
N ARG A 56 10.33 3.23 14.33
CA ARG A 56 9.14 2.75 13.63
C ARG A 56 7.89 3.32 14.31
N PRO A 57 6.87 3.74 13.53
CA PRO A 57 5.60 4.16 14.10
C PRO A 57 4.89 2.99 14.78
N THR A 58 4.07 3.29 15.78
CA THR A 58 3.13 2.32 16.35
C THR A 58 2.03 1.98 15.34
N MET A 59 1.34 0.86 15.53
CA MET A 59 0.26 0.48 14.61
C MET A 59 -0.89 1.48 14.60
N ASP A 60 -1.18 2.11 15.74
CA ASP A 60 -2.19 3.18 15.83
C ASP A 60 -1.79 4.40 14.99
N GLU A 61 -0.52 4.79 15.04
CA GLU A 61 0.02 5.87 14.20
C GLU A 61 -0.01 5.50 12.72
N VAL A 62 0.31 4.25 12.37
CA VAL A 62 0.23 3.74 11.00
C VAL A 62 -1.21 3.86 10.46
N VAL A 63 -2.19 3.37 11.22
CA VAL A 63 -3.61 3.43 10.83
C VAL A 63 -4.07 4.88 10.68
N ALA A 64 -3.74 5.75 11.65
CA ALA A 64 -4.11 7.16 11.60
C ALA A 64 -3.49 7.88 10.39
N ARG A 65 -2.20 7.68 10.14
CA ARG A 65 -1.49 8.27 8.98
C ARG A 65 -2.04 7.74 7.66
N PHE A 66 -2.29 6.44 7.56
CA PHE A 66 -2.89 5.85 6.36
C PHE A 66 -4.29 6.40 6.09
N GLU A 67 -5.09 6.60 7.14
CA GLU A 67 -6.42 7.19 7.02
C GLU A 67 -6.38 8.62 6.47
N GLY A 68 -5.43 9.44 6.96
CA GLY A 68 -5.15 10.77 6.45
C GLY A 68 -4.72 10.77 4.98
N ILE A 69 -3.77 9.91 4.63
CA ILE A 69 -3.31 9.71 3.24
C ILE A 69 -4.49 9.33 2.33
N ARG A 70 -5.30 8.35 2.75
CA ARG A 70 -6.47 7.87 1.99
C ARG A 70 -7.50 8.97 1.77
N LYS A 71 -7.79 9.79 2.78
CA LYS A 71 -8.72 10.92 2.68
C LYS A 71 -8.24 12.00 1.70
N ALA A 72 -6.93 12.19 1.59
CA ALA A 72 -6.33 13.14 0.64
C ALA A 72 -6.39 12.66 -0.82
N LEU A 73 -6.66 11.37 -1.08
CA LEU A 73 -6.75 10.83 -2.43
C LEU A 73 -8.04 11.25 -3.12
N SER A 74 -7.94 11.62 -4.40
CA SER A 74 -9.10 11.93 -5.22
C SER A 74 -9.99 10.69 -5.42
N ARG A 75 -11.30 10.91 -5.60
CA ARG A 75 -12.26 9.83 -5.97
C ARG A 75 -11.86 9.10 -7.26
N SER A 76 -11.11 9.77 -8.13
CA SER A 76 -10.54 9.18 -9.33
C SER A 76 -9.44 8.20 -8.94
N LYS A 77 -8.48 8.62 -8.13
CA LYS A 77 -7.36 7.80 -7.65
C LYS A 77 -7.85 6.58 -6.85
N LEU A 78 -8.84 6.74 -5.97
CA LEU A 78 -9.44 5.61 -5.23
C LEU A 78 -10.13 4.58 -6.13
N ARG A 79 -10.53 4.95 -7.36
CA ARG A 79 -11.06 4.02 -8.36
C ARG A 79 -10.05 3.62 -9.40
N SER A 80 -8.81 4.09 -9.32
CA SER A 80 -7.80 3.76 -10.32
C SER A 80 -7.50 2.27 -10.28
N ARG A 81 -7.25 1.70 -11.45
CA ARG A 81 -6.87 0.30 -11.56
C ARG A 81 -5.49 0.10 -10.94
N VAL A 82 -5.30 -1.05 -10.30
CA VAL A 82 -3.98 -1.54 -9.93
C VAL A 82 -3.29 -2.11 -11.18
N ILE A 83 -2.19 -1.50 -11.60
CA ILE A 83 -1.42 -1.87 -12.79
C ILE A 83 -0.08 -2.43 -12.32
N SER A 84 0.25 -3.66 -12.72
CA SER A 84 1.57 -4.25 -12.46
C SER A 84 2.60 -3.68 -13.44
N LYS A 85 3.85 -3.47 -12.98
CA LYS A 85 4.91 -2.91 -13.83
C LYS A 85 5.34 -3.87 -14.96
N ASP A 86 5.14 -5.15 -14.77
CA ASP A 86 5.38 -6.23 -15.73
C ASP A 86 4.18 -6.53 -16.64
N GLU A 87 3.09 -5.74 -16.56
CA GLU A 87 1.89 -5.98 -17.36
C GLU A 87 2.17 -5.89 -18.86
N SER A 88 1.89 -6.99 -19.59
CA SER A 88 1.91 -7.02 -21.05
C SER A 88 1.04 -5.90 -21.62
N LYS A 89 1.57 -5.17 -22.61
CA LYS A 89 0.87 -4.03 -23.23
C LYS A 89 -0.52 -4.41 -23.76
N VAL A 90 -0.68 -5.63 -24.29
CA VAL A 90 -1.95 -6.12 -24.83
C VAL A 90 -2.95 -6.37 -23.71
N ASP A 91 -2.56 -7.12 -22.68
CA ASP A 91 -3.41 -7.39 -21.51
C ASP A 91 -3.77 -6.10 -20.77
N GLY A 92 -2.82 -5.17 -20.69
CA GLY A 92 -3.00 -3.84 -20.12
C GLY A 92 -4.10 -3.04 -20.82
N VAL A 93 -4.19 -3.09 -22.16
CA VAL A 93 -5.26 -2.42 -22.92
C VAL A 93 -6.62 -3.06 -22.63
N PHE A 94 -6.74 -4.38 -22.74
CA PHE A 94 -8.02 -5.07 -22.49
C PHE A 94 -8.53 -4.83 -21.07
N ARG A 95 -7.66 -4.99 -20.08
CA ARG A 95 -8.03 -4.78 -18.68
C ARG A 95 -8.29 -3.30 -18.37
N SER A 96 -7.66 -2.35 -19.09
CA SER A 96 -7.99 -0.93 -18.97
C SER A 96 -9.36 -0.58 -19.54
N ILE A 97 -9.74 -1.16 -20.67
CA ILE A 97 -11.08 -0.99 -21.26
C ILE A 97 -12.15 -1.57 -20.31
N ALA A 98 -11.97 -2.80 -19.84
CA ALA A 98 -12.88 -3.44 -18.90
C ALA A 98 -12.99 -2.67 -17.57
N HIS A 99 -11.89 -2.07 -17.10
CA HIS A 99 -11.91 -1.21 -15.93
C HIS A 99 -12.69 0.08 -16.16
N TRP A 100 -12.49 0.75 -17.30
CA TRP A 100 -13.20 1.98 -17.64
C TRP A 100 -14.71 1.77 -17.74
N THR A 101 -15.17 0.68 -18.36
CA THR A 101 -16.61 0.36 -18.45
C THR A 101 -17.21 0.12 -17.07
N ARG A 102 -16.55 -0.67 -16.21
CA ARG A 102 -16.96 -0.89 -14.81
C ARG A 102 -16.97 0.40 -14.00
N ARG A 103 -16.00 1.29 -14.23
CA ARG A 103 -15.91 2.59 -13.54
C ARG A 103 -17.07 3.50 -13.90
N ILE A 104 -17.42 3.59 -15.18
CA ILE A 104 -18.57 4.37 -15.65
C ILE A 104 -19.86 3.86 -14.99
N TRP A 105 -20.05 2.55 -14.94
CA TRP A 105 -21.21 1.93 -14.29
C TRP A 105 -21.31 2.29 -12.80
N PHE A 106 -20.22 2.22 -12.03
CA PHE A 106 -20.21 2.63 -10.62
C PHE A 106 -20.51 4.11 -10.42
N VAL A 107 -20.01 4.97 -11.31
CA VAL A 107 -20.27 6.41 -11.27
C VAL A 107 -21.75 6.70 -11.55
N MET A 108 -22.33 6.07 -12.58
CA MET A 108 -23.76 6.19 -12.90
C MET A 108 -24.64 5.73 -11.73
N ARG A 109 -24.28 4.63 -11.05
CA ARG A 109 -25.01 4.12 -9.87
C ARG A 109 -24.69 4.85 -8.57
N ARG A 110 -23.87 5.91 -8.61
CA ARG A 110 -23.44 6.70 -7.44
C ARG A 110 -22.83 5.87 -6.30
N ILE A 111 -22.26 4.70 -6.60
CA ILE A 111 -21.64 3.81 -5.61
C ILE A 111 -20.32 4.46 -5.15
N PRO A 112 -20.06 4.63 -3.84
CA PRO A 112 -18.83 5.26 -3.35
C PRO A 112 -17.58 4.42 -3.71
N PRO A 113 -16.41 5.05 -3.86
CA PRO A 113 -15.18 4.34 -4.23
C PRO A 113 -14.64 3.43 -3.12
N VAL A 114 -14.99 3.74 -1.88
CA VAL A 114 -14.68 2.95 -0.69
C VAL A 114 -16.02 2.52 -0.12
N PRO A 115 -16.24 1.23 0.18
CA PRO A 115 -17.45 0.77 0.86
C PRO A 115 -17.65 1.55 2.16
N VAL A 116 -18.86 2.06 2.36
CA VAL A 116 -19.28 2.58 3.66
C VAL A 116 -19.76 1.37 4.47
N LEU A 117 -19.15 1.16 5.63
CA LEU A 117 -19.62 0.18 6.62
C LEU A 117 -20.88 0.71 7.30
#